data_AF-A0A2R3J5L2-F1
#
_entry.id   AF-A0A2R3J5L2-F1
#
_cell.length_a   1.000
_cell.length_b   1.000
_cell.length_c   1.000
_cell.angle_alpha   90.00
_cell.angle_beta   90.00
_cell.angle_gamma   90.00
#
_symmetry.space_group_name_H-M   'P 1'
#
loop_
_entity.id
_entity.type
_entity.pdbx_description
1 polymer ?
#
loop_
_entity_poly.entity_id
_entity_poly.type
_entity_poly.pdbx_seq_one_letter_code
_entity_poly.pdbx_strand_id
1 'polypeptide(L)'
;MFSPERFLKVFSMDQQTLAHRAHVHRNTVRNAPESEKVQAYIRDSVKVLRAVTDMGTDVTNAIFWFKNEPLSTFNYKTAEEVVSEGKTEQLIAFLQSWEAGAQG
;
A
#
# COMPACT_ATOMS: atom_id res chain seq x y z
N MET A 1 -14.02 9.06 -0.69
CA MET A 1 -13.07 9.10 0.45
C MET A 1 -13.02 7.70 1.05
N PHE A 2 -11.83 7.22 1.43
CA PHE A 2 -11.69 5.92 2.09
C PHE A 2 -11.82 6.08 3.61
N SER A 3 -12.37 5.06 4.28
CA SER A 3 -12.45 5.01 5.75
C SER A 3 -11.10 4.53 6.32
N PRO A 4 -10.37 5.36 7.10
CA PRO A 4 -9.12 4.92 7.72
C PRO A 4 -9.32 3.79 8.72
N GLU A 5 -10.43 3.78 9.47
CA GLU A 5 -10.72 2.71 10.43
C GLU A 5 -10.86 1.34 9.77
N ARG A 6 -11.58 1.29 8.62
CA ARG A 6 -11.68 0.05 7.84
C ARG A 6 -10.34 -0.37 7.28
N PHE A 7 -9.54 0.58 6.77
CA PHE A 7 -8.19 0.31 6.29
C PHE A 7 -7.31 -0.30 7.38
N LEU A 8 -7.23 0.34 8.55
CA LEU A 8 -6.46 -0.13 9.70
C LEU A 8 -6.86 -1.56 10.12
N LYS A 9 -8.17 -1.84 10.16
CA LYS A 9 -8.70 -3.17 10.50
C LYS A 9 -8.30 -4.23 9.46
N VAL A 10 -8.46 -3.94 8.18
CA VAL A 10 -8.16 -4.89 7.09
C VAL A 10 -6.66 -5.18 6.99
N PHE A 11 -5.84 -4.14 7.17
CA PHE A 11 -4.39 -4.28 7.09
C PHE A 11 -3.76 -4.73 8.40
N SER A 12 -4.54 -4.97 9.47
CA SER A 12 -4.03 -5.23 10.82
C SER A 12 -2.91 -4.24 11.19
N MET A 13 -3.20 -2.96 10.99
CA MET A 13 -2.29 -1.83 11.19
C MET A 13 -2.87 -0.91 12.26
N ASP A 14 -2.00 -0.31 13.09
CA ASP A 14 -2.40 0.69 14.07
C ASP A 14 -2.32 2.13 13.53
N GLN A 15 -2.94 3.08 14.24
CA GLN A 15 -2.97 4.50 13.83
C GLN A 15 -1.58 5.15 13.77
N GLN A 16 -0.65 4.74 14.62
CA GLN A 16 0.71 5.29 14.67
C GLN A 16 1.49 4.86 13.43
N THR A 17 1.34 3.59 13.03
CA THR A 17 1.92 3.06 11.79
C THR A 17 1.35 3.78 10.58
N LEU A 18 0.02 3.94 10.48
CA LEU A 18 -0.60 4.69 9.38
C LEU A 18 -0.11 6.15 9.34
N ALA A 19 0.00 6.81 10.50
CA ALA A 19 0.50 8.18 10.57
C ALA A 19 1.94 8.30 10.06
N HIS A 20 2.79 7.35 10.46
CA HIS A 20 4.17 7.26 10.00
C HIS A 20 4.23 7.05 8.49
N ARG A 21 3.46 6.09 7.96
CA ARG A 21 3.47 5.77 6.53
C ARG A 21 2.90 6.88 5.64
N ALA A 22 1.92 7.61 6.14
CA ALA A 22 1.33 8.77 5.45
C ALA A 22 2.11 10.08 5.68
N HIS A 23 3.22 10.06 6.44
CA HIS A 23 4.03 11.25 6.78
C HIS A 23 3.21 12.38 7.40
N VAL A 24 2.38 12.03 8.37
CA VAL A 24 1.56 12.96 9.17
C VAL A 24 1.75 12.72 10.66
N HIS A 25 1.33 13.69 11.46
CA HIS A 25 1.24 13.48 12.90
C HIS A 25 0.07 12.53 13.23
N ARG A 26 0.21 11.69 14.26
CA ARG A 26 -0.85 10.73 14.67
C ARG A 26 -2.22 11.39 14.89
N ASN A 27 -2.22 12.62 15.40
CA ASN A 27 -3.46 13.37 15.64
C ASN A 27 -4.19 13.71 14.33
N THR A 28 -3.48 13.82 13.21
CA THR A 28 -4.08 14.04 11.89
C THR A 28 -4.91 12.82 11.49
N VAL A 29 -4.43 11.60 11.71
CA VAL A 29 -5.18 10.37 11.40
C VAL A 29 -6.50 10.32 12.18
N ARG A 30 -6.49 10.77 13.44
CA ARG A 30 -7.68 10.77 14.31
C ARG A 30 -8.64 11.94 14.06
N ASN A 31 -8.09 13.15 13.95
CA ASN A 31 -8.89 14.38 13.97
C ASN A 31 -9.18 14.94 12.57
N ALA A 32 -8.40 14.52 11.55
CA ALA A 32 -8.55 14.95 10.16
C ALA A 32 -8.32 13.77 9.19
N PRO A 33 -9.13 12.69 9.30
CA PRO A 33 -8.98 11.50 8.47
C PRO A 33 -9.12 11.76 6.96
N GLU A 34 -9.79 12.85 6.57
CA GLU A 34 -9.89 13.37 5.20
C GLU A 34 -8.65 14.09 4.68
N SER A 35 -7.62 14.28 5.52
CA SER A 35 -6.36 14.87 5.10
C SER A 35 -5.85 14.21 3.83
N GLU A 36 -5.46 15.05 2.86
CA GLU A 36 -4.99 14.61 1.55
C GLU A 36 -3.90 13.55 1.67
N LYS A 37 -2.93 13.72 2.58
CA LYS A 37 -1.84 12.75 2.79
C LYS A 37 -2.33 11.38 3.28
N VAL A 38 -3.25 11.36 4.24
CA VAL A 38 -3.84 10.11 4.76
C VAL A 38 -4.63 9.41 3.65
N GLN A 39 -5.46 10.17 2.93
CA GLN A 39 -6.28 9.64 1.86
C GLN A 39 -5.46 9.19 0.64
N ALA A 40 -4.37 9.89 0.33
CA ALA A 40 -3.44 9.53 -0.74
C ALA A 40 -2.76 8.19 -0.43
N TYR A 41 -2.20 8.03 0.79
CA TYR A 41 -1.59 6.78 1.20
C TYR A 41 -2.56 5.58 1.15
N ILE A 42 -3.80 5.76 1.66
CA ILE A 42 -4.82 4.71 1.61
C ILE A 42 -5.17 4.37 0.16
N ARG A 43 -5.39 5.39 -0.68
CA ARG A 43 -5.72 5.19 -2.10
C ARG A 43 -4.63 4.43 -2.83
N ASP A 44 -3.38 4.82 -2.63
CA ASP A 44 -2.24 4.22 -3.30
C ASP A 44 -1.99 2.77 -2.83
N SER A 45 -2.15 2.50 -1.54
CA SER A 45 -2.13 1.13 -1.00
C SER A 45 -3.21 0.26 -1.66
N VAL A 46 -4.44 0.78 -1.79
CA VAL A 46 -5.55 0.06 -2.44
C VAL A 46 -5.30 -0.16 -3.94
N LYS A 47 -4.69 0.81 -4.64
CA LYS A 47 -4.32 0.64 -6.06
C LYS A 47 -3.33 -0.50 -6.25
N VAL A 48 -2.28 -0.57 -5.41
CA VAL A 48 -1.28 -1.64 -5.47
C VAL A 48 -1.91 -3.00 -5.18
N LEU A 49 -2.75 -3.09 -4.14
CA LEU A 49 -3.47 -4.34 -3.87
C LEU A 49 -4.32 -4.77 -5.05
N ARG A 50 -5.04 -3.84 -5.69
CA ARG A 50 -5.85 -4.15 -6.87
C ARG A 50 -4.99 -4.72 -8.01
N ALA A 51 -3.83 -4.11 -8.29
CA ALA A 51 -2.93 -4.60 -9.32
C ALA A 51 -2.46 -6.04 -9.05
N VAL A 52 -2.17 -6.38 -7.79
CA VAL A 52 -1.77 -7.75 -7.40
C VAL A 52 -2.96 -8.73 -7.45
N THR A 53 -4.16 -8.30 -7.07
CA THR A 53 -5.35 -9.15 -7.14
C THR A 53 -5.82 -9.40 -8.57
N ASP A 54 -5.61 -8.43 -9.47
CA ASP A 54 -5.94 -8.58 -10.89
C ASP A 54 -5.06 -9.66 -11.56
N MET A 55 -3.89 -9.98 -10.98
CA MET A 55 -3.02 -11.10 -11.38
C MET A 55 -3.46 -12.47 -10.82
N GLY A 56 -4.61 -12.54 -10.14
CA GLY A 56 -5.17 -13.78 -9.60
C GLY A 56 -4.78 -14.10 -8.16
N THR A 57 -4.07 -13.19 -7.46
CA THR A 57 -3.81 -13.34 -6.02
C THR A 57 -5.07 -12.99 -5.23
N ASP A 58 -5.46 -13.79 -4.24
CA ASP A 58 -6.57 -13.40 -3.37
C ASP A 58 -6.19 -12.22 -2.46
N VAL A 59 -7.21 -11.49 -1.97
CA VAL A 59 -7.02 -10.27 -1.20
C VAL A 59 -6.18 -10.49 0.07
N THR A 60 -6.33 -11.63 0.75
CA THR A 60 -5.61 -11.90 2.00
C THR A 60 -4.12 -12.06 1.73
N ASN A 61 -3.78 -12.85 0.71
CA ASN A 61 -2.40 -13.05 0.29
C ASN A 61 -1.79 -11.76 -0.30
N ALA A 62 -2.57 -10.95 -1.03
CA ALA A 62 -2.11 -9.66 -1.52
C ALA A 62 -1.77 -8.69 -0.37
N ILE A 63 -2.58 -8.64 0.70
CA ILE A 63 -2.29 -7.85 1.90
C ILE A 63 -1.04 -8.39 2.61
N PHE A 64 -0.89 -9.71 2.72
CA PHE A 64 0.29 -10.31 3.33
C PHE A 64 1.57 -9.95 2.56
N TRP A 65 1.55 -10.11 1.24
CA TRP A 65 2.65 -9.73 0.35
C TRP A 65 2.97 -8.24 0.49
N PHE A 66 1.95 -7.39 0.46
CA PHE A 66 2.12 -5.93 0.51
C PHE A 66 2.91 -5.48 1.74
N LYS A 67 2.63 -6.12 2.89
CA LYS A 67 3.23 -5.76 4.17
C LYS A 67 4.59 -6.40 4.43
N ASN A 68 4.81 -7.62 3.95
CA ASN A 68 5.88 -8.48 4.46
C ASN A 68 6.92 -8.87 3.42
N GLU A 69 6.59 -8.86 2.12
CA GLU A 69 7.49 -9.39 1.09
C GLU A 69 8.48 -8.31 0.62
N PRO A 70 9.79 -8.50 0.85
CA PRO A 70 10.81 -7.56 0.42
C PRO A 70 11.02 -7.66 -1.09
N LEU A 71 11.04 -6.51 -1.77
CA LEU A 71 11.20 -6.43 -3.21
C LEU A 71 12.66 -6.07 -3.54
N SER A 72 13.40 -7.01 -4.14
CA SER A 72 14.82 -6.83 -4.47
C SER A 72 15.07 -5.60 -5.35
N THR A 73 14.22 -5.34 -6.34
CA THR A 73 14.25 -4.16 -7.22
C THR A 73 14.11 -2.83 -6.46
N PHE A 74 13.50 -2.86 -5.26
CA PHE A 74 13.29 -1.68 -4.42
C PHE A 74 14.23 -1.64 -3.20
N ASN A 75 15.43 -2.19 -3.32
CA ASN A 75 16.41 -2.30 -2.22
C ASN A 75 15.87 -3.09 -1.03
N TYR A 76 15.18 -4.21 -1.31
CA TYR A 76 14.58 -5.09 -0.30
C TYR A 76 13.51 -4.44 0.59
N LYS A 77 12.92 -3.32 0.14
CA LYS A 77 11.77 -2.69 0.80
C LYS A 77 10.49 -3.46 0.49
N THR A 78 9.54 -3.42 1.41
CA THR A 78 8.19 -3.97 1.16
C THR A 78 7.37 -3.02 0.30
N ALA A 79 6.30 -3.52 -0.32
CA ALA A 79 5.40 -2.66 -1.09
C ALA A 79 4.79 -1.54 -0.23
N GLU A 80 4.50 -1.82 1.05
CA GLU A 80 4.04 -0.81 2.03
C GLU A 80 5.03 0.35 2.17
N GLU A 81 6.32 0.06 2.24
CA GLU A 81 7.39 1.05 2.33
C GLU A 81 7.56 1.83 1.03
N VAL A 82 7.49 1.15 -0.12
CA VAL A 82 7.58 1.79 -1.43
C VAL A 82 6.42 2.76 -1.67
N VAL A 83 5.19 2.40 -1.27
CA VAL A 83 4.03 3.30 -1.31
C VAL A 83 4.22 4.47 -0.35
N SER A 84 4.75 4.23 0.85
CA SER A 84 5.06 5.31 1.80
C SER A 84 6.08 6.31 1.24
N GLU A 85 7.02 5.86 0.40
CA GLU A 85 7.97 6.74 -0.30
C GLU A 85 7.39 7.49 -1.51
N GLY A 86 6.09 7.34 -1.79
CA GLY A 86 5.43 7.97 -2.94
C GLY A 86 5.82 7.34 -4.29
N LYS A 87 6.36 6.12 -4.28
CA LYS A 87 6.81 5.40 -5.49
C LYS A 87 5.76 4.41 -6.03
N THR A 88 4.48 4.66 -5.75
CA THR A 88 3.35 3.82 -6.14
C THR A 88 3.35 3.48 -7.64
N GLU A 89 3.54 4.49 -8.50
CA GLU A 89 3.48 4.28 -9.96
C GLU A 89 4.67 3.44 -10.46
N GLN A 90 5.85 3.57 -9.86
CA GLN A 90 7.02 2.72 -10.18
C GLN A 90 6.76 1.26 -9.77
N LEU A 91 6.12 1.05 -8.61
CA LEU A 91 5.74 -0.28 -8.15
C LEU A 91 4.71 -0.93 -9.07
N ILE A 92 3.68 -0.18 -9.50
CA ILE A 92 2.67 -0.69 -10.44
C ILE A 92 3.30 -1.06 -11.78
N ALA A 93 4.18 -0.21 -12.32
CA ALA A 93 4.89 -0.52 -13.57
C ALA A 93 5.76 -1.78 -13.45
N PHE A 94 6.45 -1.96 -12.32
CA PHE A 94 7.21 -3.19 -12.04
C PHE A 94 6.30 -4.42 -12.05
N LEU A 95 5.16 -4.37 -11.33
CA LEU A 95 4.20 -5.47 -11.30
C LEU A 95 3.69 -5.83 -12.71
N GLN A 96 3.29 -4.83 -13.50
CA GLN A 96 2.83 -5.04 -14.88
C GLN A 96 3.92 -5.67 -15.78
N SER A 97 5.18 -5.26 -15.62
CA SER A 97 6.29 -5.85 -16.37
C SER A 97 6.56 -7.31 -15.98
N TRP A 98 6.35 -7.64 -14.71
CA TRP A 98 6.51 -9.00 -14.19
C TRP A 98 5.43 -9.95 -14.73
N GLU A 99 4.17 -9.49 -14.75
CA GLU A 99 3.06 -10.23 -15.37
C GLU A 99 3.31 -10.49 -16.86
N ALA A 100 3.73 -9.47 -17.61
CA ALA A 100 4.02 -9.62 -19.04
C ALA A 100 5.16 -10.62 -19.32
N GLY A 101 6.18 -10.68 -18.45
CA GLY A 101 7.28 -11.63 -18.55
C GLY A 101 6.93 -13.06 -18.11
N ALA A 102 5.93 -13.24 -17.25
CA ALA A 102 5.47 -14.55 -16.81
C ALA A 102 4.50 -15.23 -17.79
N GLN A 103 3.87 -14.46 -18.68
CA GLN A 103 2.93 -14.93 -19.69
C GLN A 103 3.55 -15.23 -21.08
N GLY A 104 4.84 -14.91 -21.28
CA GLY A 104 5.58 -15.14 -22.52
C GLY A 104 6.48 -16.36 -22.47
#